data_AF-A0A1R0ZG10-F1
#
_entry.id   AF-A0A1R0ZG10-F1
#
_cell.length_a   1.000
_cell.length_b   1.000
_cell.length_c   1.000
_cell.angle_alpha   90.00
_cell.angle_beta   90.00
_cell.angle_gamma   90.00
#
_symmetry.space_group_name_H-M   'P 1'
#
loop_
_entity.id
_entity.type
_entity.pdbx_description
1 polymer ?
#
loop_
_entity_poly.entity_id
_entity_poly.type
_entity_poly.pdbx_seq_one_letter_code
_entity_poly.pdbx_strand_id
1 'polypeptide(L)'
;MGTPTGKLPWWQLTLFGVGCTIGTGFFLGSSIAIRKSGLLVLVIFVLAAVATLFVYEALAQMTIQNPQKGSFRSYAKEAFGRWAGFGMGWIYWCSEILILGSTLTALGLFSRVWFPSWPLWVFTAIYAVLGLLVIILGSQGINKAENLFAMIKIAAVLMFIVVAVIALLRGRGNWDTVHSSAAWLNKGWMGAWKGLLYAFYAFGGIEVMGFMAMDLRDSKEAPKAGRFMLLGVTLLYVLSIGLALLFVSPEKVRSDQSSIIAALEAMGLPILVYVLNGVMIVAGFSILVASLYAVSTMLVTLAEDKDAPSWLAVTKGKRKMPLYALGINMLGLCVTIVLSLFLPKQIFEHITTAAGLVILYTWLFILASFLKLLRPKMGGWIRSMVAMALIITAVAGTLFEKGGRPGFWSSLLIICVIALITWFREHLLKKRGQTS
;
A
#
# COMPACT_ATOMS: atom_id res chain seq x y z
N MET A 1 21.77 24.32 -6.28
CA MET A 1 21.31 23.81 -4.97
C MET A 1 20.23 24.75 -4.48
N GLY A 2 18.96 24.33 -4.51
CA GLY A 2 17.86 25.13 -3.98
C GLY A 2 17.73 24.91 -2.48
N THR A 3 17.61 25.98 -1.71
CA THR A 3 17.26 25.93 -0.28
C THR A 3 15.96 25.14 -0.09
N PRO A 4 15.84 24.30 0.96
CA PRO A 4 14.57 23.63 1.25
C PRO A 4 13.53 24.70 1.59
N THR A 5 12.58 24.91 0.69
CA THR A 5 11.41 25.77 0.91
C THR A 5 10.29 25.01 1.64
N GLY A 6 10.66 23.91 2.32
CA GLY A 6 9.73 23.04 3.02
C GLY A 6 9.00 23.78 4.14
N LYS A 7 7.67 23.73 4.10
CA LYS A 7 6.79 24.32 5.12
C LYS A 7 6.11 23.25 5.98
N LEU A 8 6.30 21.96 5.66
CA LEU A 8 5.59 20.86 6.30
C LEU A 8 6.29 20.47 7.62
N PRO A 9 5.60 20.52 8.78
CA PRO A 9 6.14 20.00 10.02
C PRO A 9 6.08 18.45 10.06
N TRP A 10 6.96 17.82 10.83
CA TRP A 10 7.05 16.35 10.90
C TRP A 10 5.73 15.64 11.25
N TRP A 11 4.91 16.23 12.12
CA TRP A 11 3.63 15.65 12.54
C TRP A 11 2.58 15.66 11.41
N GLN A 12 2.64 16.63 10.48
CA GLN A 12 1.78 16.61 9.30
C GLN A 12 2.21 15.51 8.34
N LEU A 13 3.53 15.27 8.20
CA LEU A 13 4.02 14.12 7.44
C LEU A 13 3.60 12.80 8.10
N THR A 14 3.64 12.70 9.43
CA THR A 14 3.12 11.55 10.17
C THR A 14 1.65 11.31 9.83
N LEU A 15 0.80 12.33 9.95
CA LEU A 15 -0.63 12.21 9.68
C LEU A 15 -0.93 11.86 8.22
N PHE A 16 -0.22 12.47 7.28
CA PHE A 16 -0.29 12.15 5.86
C PHE A 16 0.08 10.69 5.59
N GLY A 17 1.16 10.21 6.21
CA GLY A 17 1.57 8.81 6.13
C GLY A 17 0.53 7.85 6.72
N VAL A 18 -0.10 8.20 7.85
CA VAL A 18 -1.23 7.42 8.40
C VAL A 18 -2.37 7.36 7.38
N GLY A 19 -2.68 8.48 6.72
CA GLY A 19 -3.69 8.55 5.65
C GLY A 19 -3.37 7.61 4.48
N CYS A 20 -2.12 7.58 4.03
CA CYS A 20 -1.66 6.72 2.93
C CYS A 20 -1.63 5.24 3.31
N THR A 21 -1.33 4.92 4.58
CA THR A 21 -1.14 3.54 5.05
C THR A 21 -2.47 2.88 5.44
N ILE A 22 -3.34 3.61 6.14
CA ILE A 22 -4.65 3.08 6.55
C ILE A 22 -5.62 3.15 5.38
N GLY A 23 -6.02 1.99 4.89
CA GLY A 23 -7.21 1.87 4.04
C GLY A 23 -7.49 0.44 3.60
N THR A 24 -7.74 0.22 2.31
CA THR A 24 -8.23 -1.07 1.78
C THR A 24 -7.29 -2.23 2.09
N GLY A 25 -5.98 -2.02 2.07
CA GLY A 25 -4.99 -3.01 2.49
C GLY A 25 -5.14 -3.45 3.95
N PHE A 26 -5.51 -2.55 4.84
CA PHE A 26 -5.83 -2.90 6.23
C PHE A 26 -7.23 -3.50 6.35
N PHE A 27 -8.28 -2.83 5.88
CA PHE A 27 -9.65 -3.27 6.12
C PHE A 27 -10.01 -4.58 5.42
N LEU A 28 -9.50 -4.87 4.22
CA LEU A 28 -9.75 -6.13 3.51
C LEU A 28 -8.52 -7.05 3.50
N GLY A 29 -7.32 -6.50 3.32
CA GLY A 29 -6.10 -7.32 3.29
C GLY A 29 -5.82 -8.02 4.62
N SER A 30 -6.13 -7.38 5.77
CA SER A 30 -6.03 -8.06 7.06
C SER A 30 -6.97 -9.26 7.20
N SER A 31 -8.17 -9.21 6.60
CA SER A 31 -9.11 -10.33 6.60
C SER A 31 -8.58 -11.53 5.81
N ILE A 32 -7.83 -11.28 4.72
CA ILE A 32 -7.09 -12.33 4.03
C ILE A 32 -5.99 -12.88 4.94
N ALA A 33 -5.20 -12.02 5.56
CA ALA A 33 -4.15 -12.44 6.50
C ALA A 33 -4.71 -13.33 7.63
N ILE A 34 -5.76 -12.86 8.33
CA ILE A 34 -6.45 -13.58 9.42
C ILE A 34 -6.87 -14.99 8.98
N ARG A 35 -7.52 -15.10 7.81
CA ARG A 35 -8.02 -16.39 7.31
C ARG A 35 -6.88 -17.40 7.06
N LYS A 36 -5.71 -16.92 6.65
CA LYS A 36 -4.54 -17.75 6.36
C LYS A 36 -3.75 -18.11 7.61
N SER A 37 -3.53 -17.15 8.50
CA SER A 37 -2.61 -17.28 9.63
C SER A 37 -3.28 -17.57 10.97
N GLY A 38 -4.61 -17.44 11.08
CA GLY A 38 -5.31 -17.57 12.36
C GLY A 38 -4.87 -16.47 13.32
N LEU A 39 -4.65 -16.81 14.59
CA LEU A 39 -4.21 -15.85 15.61
C LEU A 39 -2.77 -15.37 15.40
N LEU A 40 -1.93 -16.14 14.69
CA LEU A 40 -0.57 -15.69 14.33
C LEU A 40 -0.57 -14.46 13.42
N VAL A 41 -1.75 -14.02 12.93
CA VAL A 41 -1.91 -12.72 12.27
C VAL A 41 -1.32 -11.57 13.08
N LEU A 42 -1.48 -11.57 14.41
CA LEU A 42 -0.98 -10.51 15.28
C LEU A 42 0.56 -10.45 15.22
N VAL A 43 1.20 -11.62 15.23
CA VAL A 43 2.66 -11.75 15.15
C VAL A 43 3.17 -11.29 13.80
N ILE A 44 2.58 -11.76 12.69
CA ILE A 44 3.04 -11.38 11.35
C ILE A 44 2.80 -9.90 11.03
N PHE A 45 1.78 -9.25 11.62
CA PHE A 45 1.58 -7.81 11.51
C PHE A 45 2.70 -7.02 12.22
N VAL A 46 3.13 -7.47 13.40
CA VAL A 46 4.29 -6.86 14.09
C VAL A 46 5.58 -7.06 13.30
N LEU A 47 5.81 -8.26 12.76
CA LEU A 47 6.99 -8.53 11.91
C LEU A 47 6.99 -7.67 10.64
N ALA A 48 5.84 -7.56 9.97
CA ALA A 48 5.68 -6.71 8.79
C ALA A 48 5.93 -5.24 9.14
N ALA A 49 5.42 -4.75 10.27
CA ALA A 49 5.65 -3.39 10.74
C ALA A 49 7.13 -3.08 10.99
N VAL A 50 7.86 -4.00 11.63
CA VAL A 50 9.30 -3.84 11.90
C VAL A 50 10.10 -3.76 10.60
N ALA A 51 9.83 -4.65 9.63
CA ALA A 51 10.49 -4.62 8.33
C ALA A 51 10.15 -3.33 7.55
N THR A 52 8.88 -2.92 7.56
CA THR A 52 8.39 -1.68 6.94
C THR A 52 9.10 -0.45 7.54
N LEU A 53 9.30 -0.44 8.86
CA LEU A 53 10.04 0.63 9.54
C LEU A 53 11.48 0.75 9.04
N PHE A 54 12.18 -0.38 8.88
CA PHE A 54 13.54 -0.37 8.36
C PHE A 54 13.60 0.07 6.89
N VAL A 55 12.63 -0.31 6.06
CA VAL A 55 12.52 0.19 4.67
C VAL A 55 12.33 1.71 4.66
N TYR A 56 11.39 2.22 5.47
CA TYR A 56 11.14 3.66 5.54
C TYR A 56 12.34 4.43 6.08
N GLU A 57 13.01 3.93 7.13
CA GLU A 57 14.22 4.57 7.67
C GLU A 57 15.33 4.65 6.62
N ALA A 58 15.52 3.60 5.82
CA ALA A 58 16.46 3.58 4.71
C ALA A 58 16.10 4.62 3.65
N LEU A 59 14.83 4.69 3.25
CA LEU A 59 14.33 5.67 2.29
C LEU A 59 14.48 7.12 2.79
N ALA A 60 14.12 7.37 4.05
CA ALA A 60 14.22 8.68 4.67
C ALA A 60 15.68 9.15 4.77
N GLN A 61 16.61 8.25 5.11
CA GLN A 61 18.04 8.58 5.15
C GLN A 61 18.59 8.93 3.76
N MET A 62 18.23 8.19 2.71
CA MET A 62 18.60 8.57 1.34
C MET A 62 18.02 9.92 0.94
N THR A 63 16.77 10.19 1.35
CA THR A 63 16.08 11.46 1.09
C THR A 63 16.75 12.63 1.78
N ILE A 64 17.21 12.46 3.01
CA ILE A 64 17.96 13.48 3.75
C ILE A 64 19.28 13.82 3.04
N GLN A 65 20.01 12.80 2.57
CA GLN A 65 21.32 13.02 1.97
C GLN A 65 21.25 13.60 0.57
N ASN A 66 20.30 13.13 -0.25
CA ASN A 66 20.12 13.60 -1.62
C ASN A 66 18.62 13.76 -1.95
N PRO A 67 18.01 14.91 -1.63
CA PRO A 67 16.60 15.15 -1.95
C PRO A 67 16.37 15.16 -3.48
N GLN A 68 15.79 14.09 -4.01
CA GLN A 68 15.51 13.95 -5.45
C GLN A 68 14.02 13.76 -5.70
N LYS A 69 13.47 14.46 -6.71
CA LYS A 69 12.05 14.38 -7.07
C LYS A 69 11.56 12.96 -7.39
N GLY A 70 12.42 12.14 -7.99
CA GLY A 70 12.13 10.73 -8.28
C GLY A 70 12.20 9.79 -7.07
N SER A 71 12.61 10.30 -5.90
CA SER A 71 12.76 9.54 -4.64
C SER A 71 13.49 8.20 -4.84
N PHE A 72 12.90 7.08 -4.42
CA PHE A 72 13.49 5.74 -4.56
C PHE A 72 13.88 5.35 -5.99
N ARG A 73 13.18 5.83 -7.02
CA ARG A 73 13.56 5.60 -8.43
C ARG A 73 14.90 6.26 -8.75
N SER A 74 15.05 7.51 -8.32
CA SER A 74 16.30 8.27 -8.44
C SER A 74 17.45 7.58 -7.69
N TYR A 75 17.19 7.10 -6.47
CA TYR A 75 18.21 6.38 -5.70
C TYR A 75 18.59 5.04 -6.32
N ALA A 76 17.66 4.32 -6.96
CA ALA A 76 17.97 3.13 -7.73
C ALA A 76 18.85 3.44 -8.95
N LYS A 77 18.55 4.54 -9.67
CA LYS A 77 19.34 5.01 -10.80
C LYS A 77 20.76 5.38 -10.38
N GLU A 78 20.91 6.11 -9.29
CA GLU A 78 22.21 6.52 -8.74
C GLU A 78 23.02 5.30 -8.24
N ALA A 79 22.35 4.35 -7.58
CA ALA A 79 23.00 3.16 -7.05
C ALA A 79 23.44 2.20 -8.16
N PHE A 80 22.59 1.87 -9.11
CA PHE A 80 22.79 0.74 -10.03
C PHE A 80 22.84 1.12 -11.51
N GLY A 81 22.61 2.38 -11.85
CA GLY A 81 22.62 2.88 -13.22
C GLY A 81 21.23 3.03 -13.83
N ARG A 82 21.20 3.46 -15.09
CA ARG A 82 19.97 3.86 -15.79
C ARG A 82 18.91 2.75 -15.90
N TRP A 83 19.31 1.49 -16.04
CA TRP A 83 18.38 0.36 -16.07
C TRP A 83 17.56 0.24 -14.79
N ALA A 84 18.18 0.46 -13.63
CA ALA A 84 17.51 0.34 -12.34
C ALA A 84 16.52 1.47 -12.14
N GLY A 85 16.87 2.70 -12.56
CA GLY A 85 15.93 3.83 -12.57
C GLY A 85 14.73 3.61 -13.49
N PHE A 86 14.95 3.04 -14.68
CA PHE A 86 13.87 2.69 -15.59
C PHE A 86 13.00 1.57 -15.00
N GLY A 87 13.60 0.44 -14.62
CA GLY A 87 12.91 -0.73 -14.12
C GLY A 87 12.09 -0.41 -12.87
N MET A 88 12.66 0.30 -11.90
CA MET A 88 11.98 0.67 -10.67
C MET A 88 10.78 1.58 -10.89
N GLY A 89 10.87 2.54 -11.81
CA GLY A 89 9.74 3.41 -12.12
C GLY A 89 8.55 2.64 -12.70
N TRP A 90 8.81 1.71 -13.63
CA TRP A 90 7.76 0.90 -14.24
C TRP A 90 7.23 -0.19 -13.30
N ILE A 91 8.08 -0.82 -12.48
CA ILE A 91 7.67 -1.77 -11.43
C ILE A 91 6.71 -1.07 -10.46
N TYR A 92 7.10 0.10 -9.95
CA TYR A 92 6.26 0.86 -9.05
C TYR A 92 4.95 1.31 -9.71
N TRP A 93 5.01 1.81 -10.96
CA TRP A 93 3.80 2.19 -11.69
C TRP A 93 2.83 1.01 -11.86
N CYS A 94 3.33 -0.17 -12.25
CA CYS A 94 2.51 -1.38 -12.34
C CYS A 94 1.91 -1.79 -10.98
N SER A 95 2.68 -1.68 -9.89
CA SER A 95 2.21 -1.94 -8.53
C SER A 95 1.01 -1.07 -8.19
N GLU A 96 1.14 0.24 -8.39
CA GLU A 96 0.09 1.20 -8.08
C GLU A 96 -1.15 1.03 -8.96
N ILE A 97 -1.00 0.65 -10.24
CA ILE A 97 -2.16 0.31 -11.09
C ILE A 97 -2.90 -0.91 -10.53
N LEU A 98 -2.20 -1.92 -10.02
CA LEU A 98 -2.84 -3.06 -9.36
C LEU A 98 -3.52 -2.67 -8.04
N ILE A 99 -2.92 -1.76 -7.26
CA ILE A 99 -3.50 -1.19 -6.02
C ILE A 99 -4.77 -0.38 -6.33
N LEU A 100 -4.76 0.43 -7.39
CA LEU A 100 -5.94 1.12 -7.90
C LEU A 100 -7.03 0.10 -8.26
N GLY A 101 -6.60 -1.01 -8.88
CA GLY A 101 -7.47 -2.11 -9.24
C GLY A 101 -8.22 -2.74 -8.08
N SER A 102 -7.47 -3.17 -7.06
CA SER A 102 -8.03 -3.75 -5.83
C SER A 102 -8.85 -2.73 -5.05
N THR A 103 -8.40 -1.47 -5.00
CA THR A 103 -9.09 -0.39 -4.29
C THR A 103 -10.43 -0.05 -4.89
N LEU A 104 -10.55 0.06 -6.22
CA LEU A 104 -11.84 0.26 -6.88
C LEU A 104 -12.79 -0.90 -6.60
N THR A 105 -12.29 -2.13 -6.68
CA THR A 105 -13.07 -3.33 -6.35
C THR A 105 -13.60 -3.27 -4.91
N ALA A 106 -12.74 -2.91 -3.96
CA ALA A 106 -13.11 -2.74 -2.55
C ALA A 106 -14.19 -1.67 -2.35
N LEU A 107 -14.04 -0.51 -2.99
CA LEU A 107 -15.04 0.56 -2.96
C LEU A 107 -16.41 0.07 -3.45
N GLY A 108 -16.43 -0.66 -4.57
CA GLY A 108 -17.66 -1.25 -5.07
C GLY A 108 -18.27 -2.26 -4.11
N LEU A 109 -17.47 -3.11 -3.46
CA LEU A 109 -17.96 -4.06 -2.46
C LEU A 109 -18.58 -3.37 -1.25
N PHE A 110 -17.95 -2.28 -0.76
CA PHE A 110 -18.49 -1.51 0.35
C PHE A 110 -19.81 -0.82 -0.03
N SER A 111 -19.92 -0.24 -1.22
CA SER A 111 -21.17 0.42 -1.65
C SER A 111 -22.36 -0.53 -1.77
N ARG A 112 -22.12 -1.81 -2.08
CA ARG A 112 -23.18 -2.83 -2.18
C ARG A 112 -23.85 -3.16 -0.85
N VAL A 113 -23.30 -2.72 0.28
CA VAL A 113 -23.98 -2.83 1.59
C VAL A 113 -25.27 -2.02 1.63
N TRP A 114 -25.32 -0.84 1.00
CA TRP A 114 -26.55 -0.05 0.87
C TRP A 114 -27.31 -0.33 -0.42
N PHE A 115 -26.60 -0.71 -1.48
CA PHE A 115 -27.17 -0.89 -2.81
C PHE A 115 -26.85 -2.30 -3.36
N PRO A 116 -27.39 -3.37 -2.75
CA PRO A 116 -27.01 -4.74 -3.06
C PRO A 116 -27.40 -5.17 -4.48
N SER A 117 -28.47 -4.59 -5.02
CA SER A 117 -28.99 -4.84 -6.37
C SER A 117 -28.14 -4.24 -7.49
N TRP A 118 -27.30 -3.26 -7.18
CA TRP A 118 -26.48 -2.59 -8.19
C TRP A 118 -25.24 -3.44 -8.53
N PRO A 119 -24.91 -3.59 -9.83
CA PRO A 119 -23.71 -4.31 -10.23
C PRO A 119 -22.43 -3.66 -9.70
N LEU A 120 -21.44 -4.49 -9.33
CA LEU A 120 -20.17 -4.03 -8.78
C LEU A 120 -19.46 -3.03 -9.72
N TRP A 121 -19.48 -3.31 -11.03
CA TRP A 121 -18.79 -2.50 -12.03
C TRP A 121 -19.29 -1.05 -12.06
N VAL A 122 -20.57 -0.82 -11.78
CA VAL A 122 -21.16 0.53 -11.78
C VAL A 122 -20.49 1.39 -10.72
N PHE A 123 -20.33 0.87 -9.49
CA PHE A 123 -19.60 1.57 -8.44
C PHE A 123 -18.14 1.78 -8.80
N THR A 124 -17.46 0.76 -9.35
CA THR A 124 -16.05 0.89 -9.75
C THR A 124 -15.87 2.01 -10.79
N ALA A 125 -16.79 2.13 -11.75
CA ALA A 125 -16.76 3.20 -12.76
C ALA A 125 -17.03 4.58 -12.15
N ILE A 126 -18.03 4.69 -11.26
CA ILE A 126 -18.34 5.94 -10.55
C ILE A 126 -17.12 6.44 -9.78
N TYR A 127 -16.50 5.58 -8.96
CA TYR A 127 -15.34 5.98 -8.17
C TYR A 127 -14.13 6.29 -9.04
N ALA A 128 -13.89 5.55 -10.13
CA ALA A 128 -12.82 5.86 -11.09
C ALA A 128 -12.98 7.27 -11.68
N VAL A 129 -14.20 7.62 -12.13
CA VAL A 129 -14.49 8.96 -12.66
C VAL A 129 -14.32 10.04 -11.58
N LEU A 130 -14.86 9.81 -10.37
CA LEU A 130 -14.71 10.75 -9.25
C LEU A 130 -13.23 10.98 -8.89
N GLY A 131 -12.43 9.90 -8.82
CA GLY A 131 -10.99 10.00 -8.54
C GLY A 131 -10.26 10.84 -9.60
N LEU A 132 -10.55 10.62 -10.88
CA LEU A 132 -9.98 11.41 -11.98
C LEU A 132 -10.42 12.88 -11.91
N LEU A 133 -11.69 13.15 -11.60
CA LEU A 133 -12.19 14.52 -11.41
C LEU A 133 -11.45 15.24 -10.28
N VAL A 134 -11.22 14.59 -9.15
CA VAL A 134 -10.45 15.17 -8.04
C VAL A 134 -9.04 15.57 -8.50
N ILE A 135 -8.37 14.72 -9.28
CA ILE A 135 -7.05 15.05 -9.80
C ILE A 135 -7.11 16.23 -10.79
N ILE A 136 -8.10 16.27 -11.68
CA ILE A 136 -8.32 17.36 -12.66
C ILE A 136 -8.75 18.68 -11.99
N LEU A 137 -9.36 18.62 -10.81
CA LEU A 137 -9.75 19.81 -10.03
C LEU A 137 -8.59 20.39 -9.21
N GLY A 138 -7.44 19.71 -9.12
CA GLY A 138 -6.17 20.28 -8.66
C GLY A 138 -5.65 19.71 -7.35
N SER A 139 -4.35 19.40 -7.35
CA SER A 139 -3.64 18.79 -6.22
C SER A 139 -3.41 19.71 -5.02
N GLN A 140 -3.68 21.01 -5.14
CA GLN A 140 -3.43 21.99 -4.08
C GLN A 140 -4.26 21.73 -2.81
N GLY A 141 -5.30 20.90 -2.89
CA GLY A 141 -6.11 20.44 -1.75
C GLY A 141 -5.83 19.01 -1.28
N ILE A 142 -5.03 18.21 -2.00
CA ILE A 142 -4.85 16.77 -1.70
C ILE A 142 -4.27 16.57 -0.30
N ASN A 143 -3.24 17.33 0.08
CA ASN A 143 -2.62 17.17 1.39
C ASN A 143 -3.58 17.52 2.55
N LYS A 144 -4.44 18.54 2.37
CA LYS A 144 -5.45 18.90 3.37
C LYS A 144 -6.57 17.86 3.44
N ALA A 145 -7.02 17.37 2.29
CA ALA A 145 -8.03 16.33 2.19
C ALA A 145 -7.52 15.01 2.80
N GLU A 146 -6.27 14.61 2.50
CA GLU A 146 -5.64 13.42 3.06
C GLU A 146 -5.50 13.50 4.57
N ASN A 147 -5.09 14.65 5.11
CA ASN A 147 -5.04 14.83 6.57
C ASN A 147 -6.43 14.67 7.21
N LEU A 148 -7.49 15.19 6.56
CA LEU A 148 -8.87 15.00 7.01
C LEU A 148 -9.29 13.53 6.93
N PHE A 149 -9.02 12.87 5.81
CA PHE A 149 -9.33 11.45 5.63
C PHE A 149 -8.57 10.58 6.62
N ALA A 150 -7.30 10.89 6.91
CA ALA A 150 -6.52 10.21 7.93
C ALA A 150 -7.19 10.33 9.31
N MET A 151 -7.65 11.52 9.71
CA MET A 151 -8.37 11.72 10.97
C MET A 151 -9.66 10.89 11.04
N ILE A 152 -10.47 10.89 9.97
CA ILE A 152 -11.70 10.09 9.89
C ILE A 152 -11.39 8.59 10.04
N LYS A 153 -10.36 8.10 9.34
CA LYS A 153 -9.92 6.70 9.40
C LYS A 153 -9.46 6.30 10.80
N ILE A 154 -8.61 7.12 11.43
CA ILE A 154 -8.13 6.88 12.81
C ILE A 154 -9.32 6.86 13.78
N ALA A 155 -10.21 7.86 13.68
CA ALA A 155 -11.39 7.95 14.54
C ALA A 155 -12.29 6.71 14.42
N ALA A 156 -12.46 6.16 13.22
CA ALA A 156 -13.27 4.96 13.02
C ALA A 156 -12.64 3.70 13.62
N VAL A 157 -11.32 3.52 13.50
CA VAL A 157 -10.63 2.39 14.14
C VAL A 157 -10.67 2.53 15.66
N LEU A 158 -10.47 3.74 16.19
CA LEU A 158 -10.60 4.02 17.63
C LEU A 158 -12.02 3.79 18.14
N MET A 159 -13.04 4.21 17.38
CA MET A 159 -14.45 3.97 17.69
C MET A 159 -14.70 2.46 17.82
N PHE A 160 -14.23 1.66 16.86
CA PHE A 160 -14.36 0.21 16.96
C PHE A 160 -13.65 -0.35 18.20
N ILE A 161 -12.42 0.08 18.47
CA ILE A 161 -11.66 -0.37 19.66
C ILE A 161 -12.46 -0.09 20.94
N VAL A 162 -12.98 1.12 21.10
CA VAL A 162 -13.80 1.50 22.26
C VAL A 162 -15.05 0.62 22.37
N VAL A 163 -15.77 0.43 21.26
CA VAL A 163 -16.98 -0.41 21.21
C VAL A 163 -16.67 -1.86 21.58
N ALA A 164 -15.61 -2.43 21.02
CA ALA A 164 -15.21 -3.81 21.29
C ALA A 164 -14.77 -4.00 22.75
N VAL A 165 -14.04 -3.04 23.33
CA VAL A 165 -13.67 -3.06 24.76
C VAL A 165 -14.90 -2.96 25.66
N ILE A 166 -15.86 -2.07 25.36
CA ILE A 166 -17.11 -1.98 26.12
C ILE A 166 -17.91 -3.29 26.03
N ALA A 167 -17.99 -3.90 24.85
CA ALA A 167 -18.66 -5.19 24.67
C ALA A 167 -17.98 -6.29 25.51
N LEU A 168 -16.64 -6.31 25.53
CA LEU A 168 -15.84 -7.25 26.32
C LEU A 168 -16.07 -7.07 27.82
N LEU A 169 -16.08 -5.83 28.31
CA LEU A 169 -16.38 -5.50 29.71
C LEU A 169 -17.81 -5.88 30.12
N ARG A 170 -18.74 -5.94 29.16
CA ARG A 170 -20.11 -6.43 29.36
C ARG A 170 -20.24 -7.95 29.24
N GLY A 171 -19.12 -8.68 29.20
CA GLY A 171 -19.08 -10.14 29.07
C GLY A 171 -19.44 -10.66 27.68
N ARG A 172 -19.54 -9.78 26.67
CA ARG A 172 -19.74 -10.17 25.27
C ARG A 172 -18.35 -10.30 24.65
N GLY A 173 -17.87 -11.53 24.50
CA GLY A 173 -16.56 -11.85 23.94
C GLY A 173 -16.22 -13.29 24.28
N ASN A 174 -15.61 -14.01 23.34
CA ASN A 174 -15.27 -15.42 23.53
C ASN A 174 -13.76 -15.56 23.75
N TRP A 175 -13.35 -15.64 25.02
CA TRP A 175 -11.95 -15.82 25.39
C TRP A 175 -11.37 -17.17 24.96
N ASP A 176 -12.21 -18.20 24.77
CA ASP A 176 -11.78 -19.54 24.33
C ASP A 176 -11.21 -19.52 22.92
N THR A 177 -11.60 -18.52 22.12
CA THR A 177 -11.05 -18.33 20.77
C THR A 177 -9.56 -17.97 20.78
N VAL A 178 -9.01 -17.47 21.90
CA VAL A 178 -7.64 -16.94 21.98
C VAL A 178 -6.82 -17.59 23.12
N HIS A 179 -7.45 -18.32 24.05
CA HIS A 179 -6.77 -18.83 25.25
C HIS A 179 -5.90 -20.07 25.05
N SER A 180 -6.21 -20.94 24.08
CA SER A 180 -5.47 -22.20 23.94
C SER A 180 -4.26 -22.04 23.01
N SER A 181 -3.11 -22.61 23.40
CA SER A 181 -1.93 -22.73 22.52
C SER A 181 -2.27 -23.45 21.22
N ALA A 182 -3.25 -24.38 21.28
CA ALA A 182 -3.81 -25.06 20.11
C ALA A 182 -4.54 -24.09 19.15
N ALA A 183 -5.29 -23.10 19.66
CA ALA A 183 -5.92 -22.07 18.84
C ALA A 183 -4.90 -21.18 18.13
N TRP A 184 -3.80 -20.82 18.81
CA TRP A 184 -2.72 -20.04 18.20
C TRP A 184 -2.00 -20.79 17.09
N LEU A 185 -1.77 -22.08 17.27
CA LEU A 185 -1.07 -22.93 16.29
C LEU A 185 -2.00 -23.71 15.35
N ASN A 186 -3.31 -23.42 15.33
CA ASN A 186 -4.29 -24.14 14.50
C ASN A 186 -3.94 -24.12 13.00
N LYS A 187 -3.48 -22.97 12.49
CA LYS A 187 -2.96 -22.84 11.10
C LYS A 187 -1.45 -23.11 11.00
N GLY A 188 -0.77 -23.23 12.14
CA GLY A 188 0.67 -23.39 12.28
C GLY A 188 1.49 -22.24 11.68
N TRP A 189 2.82 -22.35 11.80
CA TRP A 189 3.75 -21.41 11.16
C TRP A 189 3.61 -21.38 9.63
N MET A 190 3.16 -22.48 9.03
CA MET A 190 2.85 -22.53 7.60
C MET A 190 1.70 -21.58 7.23
N GLY A 191 0.67 -21.46 8.07
CA GLY A 191 -0.40 -20.49 7.88
C GLY A 191 0.08 -19.04 8.05
N ALA A 192 0.89 -18.79 9.08
CA ALA A 192 1.55 -17.50 9.28
C ALA A 192 2.37 -17.07 8.06
N TRP A 193 3.15 -17.99 7.51
CA TRP A 193 3.99 -17.75 6.34
C TRP A 193 3.16 -17.38 5.10
N LYS A 194 2.05 -18.09 4.87
CA LYS A 194 1.09 -17.77 3.78
C LYS A 194 0.39 -16.43 3.97
N GLY A 195 0.16 -16.02 5.21
CA GLY A 195 -0.49 -14.76 5.55
C GLY A 195 0.44 -13.53 5.51
N LEU A 196 1.76 -13.74 5.58
CA LEU A 196 2.75 -12.68 5.81
C LEU A 196 2.73 -11.58 4.73
N LEU A 197 2.54 -11.95 3.45
CA LEU A 197 2.40 -10.95 2.37
C LEU A 197 1.26 -9.97 2.64
N TYR A 198 0.11 -10.47 3.08
CA TYR A 198 -1.08 -9.63 3.29
C TYR A 198 -0.92 -8.70 4.49
N ALA A 199 -0.11 -9.09 5.48
CA ALA A 199 0.32 -8.20 6.55
C ALA A 199 1.21 -7.07 6.02
N PHE A 200 2.19 -7.38 5.16
CA PHE A 200 3.01 -6.37 4.47
C PHE A 200 2.17 -5.42 3.62
N TYR A 201 1.21 -5.94 2.87
CA TYR A 201 0.32 -5.15 2.03
C TYR A 201 -0.49 -4.11 2.83
N ALA A 202 -0.86 -4.42 4.08
CA ALA A 202 -1.56 -3.48 4.96
C ALA A 202 -0.70 -2.26 5.37
N PHE A 203 0.63 -2.35 5.22
CA PHE A 203 1.58 -1.27 5.48
C PHE A 203 2.09 -0.59 4.19
N GLY A 204 1.52 -0.91 3.02
CA GLY A 204 1.80 -0.18 1.78
C GLY A 204 1.46 1.31 1.90
N GLY A 205 2.11 2.16 1.10
CA GLY A 205 1.93 3.61 1.11
C GLY A 205 3.07 4.40 1.75
N ILE A 206 4.06 3.73 2.38
CA ILE A 206 5.23 4.40 2.97
C ILE A 206 6.09 5.11 1.92
N GLU A 207 6.11 4.60 0.70
CA GLU A 207 6.85 5.17 -0.42
C GLU A 207 6.28 6.52 -0.86
N VAL A 208 4.98 6.75 -0.65
CA VAL A 208 4.34 8.05 -0.93
C VAL A 208 4.88 9.13 0.00
N MET A 209 5.16 8.78 1.26
CA MET A 209 5.83 9.70 2.19
C MET A 209 7.24 10.06 1.72
N GLY A 210 7.93 9.19 0.97
CA GLY A 210 9.23 9.49 0.38
C GLY A 210 9.20 10.68 -0.57
N PHE A 211 8.08 10.89 -1.29
CA PHE A 211 7.89 12.08 -2.13
C PHE A 211 7.64 13.33 -1.27
N MET A 212 6.84 13.22 -0.21
CA MET A 212 6.49 14.35 0.68
C MET A 212 7.60 14.73 1.66
N ALA A 213 8.53 13.82 1.96
CA ALA A 213 9.65 14.10 2.85
C ALA A 213 10.57 15.22 2.35
N MET A 214 10.57 15.51 1.03
CA MET A 214 11.29 16.65 0.46
C MET A 214 10.69 18.01 0.85
N ASP A 215 9.41 18.04 1.20
CA ASP A 215 8.67 19.26 1.56
C ASP A 215 8.70 19.57 3.07
N LEU A 216 9.41 18.74 3.85
CA LEU A 216 9.63 18.96 5.28
C LEU A 216 10.42 20.24 5.55
N ARG A 217 10.02 20.94 6.61
CA ARG A 217 10.76 22.09 7.15
C ARG A 217 12.17 21.71 7.60
N ASP A 218 12.30 20.55 8.23
CA ASP A 218 13.58 19.93 8.57
C ASP A 218 13.57 18.48 8.08
N SER A 219 14.36 18.19 7.05
CA SER A 219 14.45 16.85 6.47
C SER A 219 14.93 15.80 7.46
N LYS A 220 15.72 16.20 8.49
CA LYS A 220 16.20 15.29 9.54
C LYS A 220 15.08 14.72 10.39
N GLU A 221 13.89 15.34 10.37
CA GLU A 221 12.72 14.83 11.06
C GLU A 221 11.96 13.73 10.27
N ALA A 222 12.33 13.45 9.01
CA ALA A 222 11.64 12.44 8.21
C ALA A 222 11.61 11.04 8.85
N PRO A 223 12.72 10.50 9.42
CA PRO A 223 12.71 9.22 10.13
C PRO A 223 11.84 9.26 11.39
N LYS A 224 11.82 10.40 12.10
CA LYS A 224 10.98 10.61 13.29
C LYS A 224 9.50 10.52 12.90
N ALA A 225 9.09 11.20 11.81
CA ALA A 225 7.71 11.15 11.33
C ALA A 225 7.25 9.71 11.02
N GLY A 226 8.04 8.95 10.28
CA GLY A 226 7.69 7.56 9.97
C GLY A 226 7.69 6.62 11.17
N ARG A 227 8.59 6.82 12.16
CA ARG A 227 8.54 6.05 13.42
C ARG A 227 7.22 6.23 14.15
N PHE A 228 6.80 7.48 14.36
CA PHE A 228 5.52 7.76 15.03
C PHE A 228 4.33 7.24 14.21
N MET A 229 4.39 7.38 12.89
CA MET A 229 3.36 6.83 12.01
C MET A 229 3.25 5.32 12.17
N LEU A 230 4.35 4.58 11.95
CA LEU A 230 4.32 3.12 11.96
C LEU A 230 3.99 2.56 13.34
N LEU A 231 4.48 3.16 14.42
CA LEU A 231 4.09 2.75 15.77
C LEU A 231 2.59 2.93 16.01
N GLY A 232 2.03 4.09 15.63
CA GLY A 232 0.61 4.37 15.77
C GLY A 232 -0.27 3.44 14.94
N VAL A 233 0.06 3.28 13.65
CA VAL A 233 -0.66 2.39 12.73
C VAL A 233 -0.59 0.94 13.19
N THR A 234 0.60 0.46 13.60
CA THR A 234 0.79 -0.91 14.08
C THR A 234 -0.03 -1.17 15.33
N LEU A 235 -0.03 -0.23 16.29
CA LEU A 235 -0.83 -0.34 17.51
C LEU A 235 -2.32 -0.44 17.17
N LEU A 236 -2.82 0.45 16.29
CA LEU A 236 -4.22 0.42 15.85
C LEU A 236 -4.56 -0.90 15.16
N TYR A 237 -3.69 -1.41 14.29
CA TYR A 237 -3.92 -2.65 13.55
C TYR A 237 -3.95 -3.87 14.48
N VAL A 238 -2.93 -4.05 15.31
CA VAL A 238 -2.83 -5.21 16.21
C VAL A 238 -3.96 -5.19 17.24
N LEU A 239 -4.27 -4.03 17.82
CA LEU A 239 -5.34 -3.91 18.80
C LEU A 239 -6.71 -4.18 18.20
N SER A 240 -7.02 -3.59 17.04
CA SER A 240 -8.30 -3.81 16.37
C SER A 240 -8.46 -5.25 15.86
N ILE A 241 -7.43 -5.85 15.26
CA ILE A 241 -7.49 -7.25 14.83
C ILE A 241 -7.63 -8.18 16.04
N GLY A 242 -6.85 -7.97 17.11
CA GLY A 242 -6.91 -8.78 18.32
C GLY A 242 -8.28 -8.70 18.99
N LEU A 243 -8.86 -7.51 19.08
CA LEU A 243 -10.23 -7.32 19.56
C LEU A 243 -11.25 -7.99 18.65
N ALA A 244 -11.16 -7.84 17.33
CA ALA A 244 -12.08 -8.48 16.39
C ALA A 244 -12.09 -10.02 16.55
N LEU A 245 -10.92 -10.62 16.74
CA LEU A 245 -10.76 -12.08 16.90
C LEU A 245 -11.40 -12.64 18.17
N LEU A 246 -11.70 -11.82 19.18
CA LEU A 246 -12.47 -12.23 20.35
C LEU A 246 -13.98 -12.41 20.05
N PHE A 247 -14.46 -11.90 18.92
CA PHE A 247 -15.88 -11.94 18.53
C PHE A 247 -16.13 -12.82 17.30
N VAL A 248 -15.15 -12.94 16.40
CA VAL A 248 -15.25 -13.76 15.19
C VAL A 248 -14.03 -14.67 15.04
N SER A 249 -14.27 -15.98 14.87
CA SER A 249 -13.18 -16.94 14.67
C SER A 249 -12.53 -16.73 13.30
N PRO A 250 -11.20 -16.97 13.15
CA PRO A 250 -10.50 -16.76 11.88
C PRO A 250 -11.12 -17.47 10.67
N GLU A 251 -11.76 -18.62 10.88
CA GLU A 251 -12.40 -19.43 9.83
C GLU A 251 -13.69 -18.79 9.30
N LYS A 252 -14.37 -17.98 10.11
CA LYS A 252 -15.61 -17.29 9.75
C LYS A 252 -15.36 -15.95 9.05
N VAL A 253 -14.12 -15.43 9.09
CA VAL A 253 -13.75 -14.19 8.41
C VAL A 253 -13.67 -14.43 6.90
N ARG A 254 -14.51 -13.71 6.15
CA ARG A 254 -14.51 -13.75 4.69
C ARG A 254 -13.41 -12.86 4.10
N SER A 255 -12.92 -13.22 2.91
CA SER A 255 -11.90 -12.42 2.18
C SER A 255 -12.40 -11.07 1.68
N ASP A 256 -13.70 -10.97 1.43
CA ASP A 256 -14.38 -9.83 0.80
C ASP A 256 -15.11 -8.94 1.82
N GLN A 257 -14.85 -9.14 3.11
CA GLN A 257 -15.43 -8.37 4.21
C GLN A 257 -14.33 -7.99 5.20
N SER A 258 -14.47 -6.84 5.84
CA SER A 258 -13.56 -6.44 6.93
C SER A 258 -13.80 -7.28 8.18
N SER A 259 -12.71 -7.73 8.82
CA SER A 259 -12.75 -8.41 10.12
C SER A 259 -13.41 -7.56 11.21
N ILE A 260 -13.27 -6.24 11.11
CA ILE A 260 -13.91 -5.27 12.00
C ILE A 260 -15.43 -5.26 11.78
N ILE A 261 -15.87 -5.27 10.52
CA ILE A 261 -17.30 -5.39 10.18
C ILE A 261 -17.84 -6.72 10.69
N ALA A 262 -17.13 -7.84 10.44
CA ALA A 262 -17.56 -9.16 10.89
C ALA A 262 -17.69 -9.23 12.43
N ALA A 263 -16.80 -8.57 13.17
CA ALA A 263 -16.91 -8.46 14.62
C ALA A 263 -18.14 -7.64 15.06
N LEU A 264 -18.40 -6.50 14.42
CA LEU A 264 -19.60 -5.68 14.71
C LEU A 264 -20.91 -6.40 14.38
N GLU A 265 -20.94 -7.19 13.32
CA GLU A 265 -22.06 -8.08 12.98
C GLU A 265 -22.26 -9.14 14.06
N ALA A 266 -21.19 -9.79 14.51
CA ALA A 266 -21.23 -10.78 15.61
C ALA A 266 -21.70 -10.16 16.94
N MET A 267 -21.43 -8.87 17.17
CA MET A 267 -21.93 -8.13 18.34
C MET A 267 -23.39 -7.70 18.21
N GLY A 268 -24.01 -7.83 17.03
CA GLY A 268 -25.37 -7.36 16.76
C GLY A 268 -25.48 -5.83 16.71
N LEU A 269 -24.48 -5.14 16.16
CA LEU A 269 -24.43 -3.66 16.08
C LEU A 269 -24.55 -3.15 14.63
N PRO A 270 -25.72 -3.32 13.97
CA PRO A 270 -25.88 -3.04 12.54
C PRO A 270 -25.67 -1.58 12.16
N ILE A 271 -26.02 -0.63 13.04
CA ILE A 271 -25.80 0.81 12.78
C ILE A 271 -24.29 1.09 12.64
N LEU A 272 -23.47 0.50 13.49
CA LEU A 272 -22.02 0.67 13.43
C LEU A 272 -21.41 -0.01 12.21
N VAL A 273 -22.00 -1.12 11.73
CA VAL A 273 -21.62 -1.74 10.46
C VAL A 273 -21.79 -0.74 9.31
N TYR A 274 -22.94 -0.08 9.19
CA TYR A 274 -23.16 0.92 8.14
C TYR A 274 -22.19 2.11 8.28
N VAL A 275 -22.04 2.68 9.49
CA VAL A 275 -21.13 3.82 9.71
C VAL A 275 -19.69 3.46 9.34
N LEU A 276 -19.18 2.32 9.82
CA LEU A 276 -17.81 1.90 9.55
C LEU A 276 -17.59 1.61 8.06
N ASN A 277 -18.56 0.97 7.41
CA ASN A 277 -18.50 0.73 5.98
C ASN A 277 -18.44 2.05 5.19
N GLY A 278 -19.07 3.12 5.68
CA GLY A 278 -19.02 4.45 5.06
C GLY A 278 -17.64 5.07 5.18
N VAL A 279 -17.01 4.90 6.36
CA VAL A 279 -15.61 5.29 6.55
C VAL A 279 -14.67 4.47 5.68
N MET A 280 -14.96 3.18 5.45
CA MET A 280 -14.16 2.35 4.56
C MET A 280 -14.24 2.80 3.08
N ILE A 281 -15.38 3.35 2.64
CA ILE A 281 -15.48 4.05 1.35
C ILE A 281 -14.58 5.29 1.32
N VAL A 282 -14.62 6.13 2.36
CA VAL A 282 -13.72 7.30 2.48
C VAL A 282 -12.25 6.86 2.45
N ALA A 283 -11.92 5.78 3.16
CA ALA A 283 -10.58 5.22 3.24
C ALA A 283 -10.07 4.73 1.88
N GLY A 284 -10.90 3.99 1.14
CA GLY A 284 -10.56 3.53 -0.20
C GLY A 284 -10.49 4.66 -1.22
N PHE A 285 -11.37 5.66 -1.13
CA PHE A 285 -11.35 6.80 -2.05
C PHE A 285 -10.12 7.68 -1.84
N SER A 286 -9.69 7.83 -0.59
CA SER A 286 -8.42 8.46 -0.23
C SER A 286 -7.22 7.74 -0.87
N ILE A 287 -7.13 6.40 -0.76
CA ILE A 287 -6.08 5.62 -1.44
C ILE A 287 -6.17 5.79 -2.95
N LEU A 288 -7.37 5.75 -3.54
CA LEU A 288 -7.57 5.93 -4.97
C LEU A 288 -6.93 7.25 -5.47
N VAL A 289 -7.18 8.36 -4.77
CA VAL A 289 -6.63 9.67 -5.13
C VAL A 289 -5.11 9.70 -4.92
N ALA A 290 -4.60 9.17 -3.81
CA ALA A 290 -3.17 9.12 -3.50
C ALA A 290 -2.39 8.29 -4.54
N SER A 291 -2.88 7.10 -4.88
CA SER A 291 -2.29 6.24 -5.91
C SER A 291 -2.33 6.89 -7.29
N LEU A 292 -3.46 7.51 -7.70
CA LEU A 292 -3.55 8.25 -8.97
C LEU A 292 -2.53 9.40 -9.05
N TYR A 293 -2.33 10.11 -7.94
CA TYR A 293 -1.29 11.14 -7.85
C TYR A 293 0.12 10.54 -7.99
N ALA A 294 0.39 9.43 -7.32
CA ALA A 294 1.68 8.74 -7.36
C ALA A 294 2.01 8.21 -8.77
N VAL A 295 1.09 7.52 -9.45
CA VAL A 295 1.33 7.01 -10.81
C VAL A 295 1.47 8.11 -11.84
N SER A 296 0.70 9.20 -11.69
CA SER A 296 0.82 10.36 -12.58
C SER A 296 2.18 11.04 -12.43
N THR A 297 2.62 11.24 -11.18
CA THR A 297 3.95 11.80 -10.88
C THR A 297 5.05 10.88 -11.42
N MET A 298 4.93 9.58 -11.23
CA MET A 298 5.91 8.62 -11.69
C MET A 298 6.07 8.63 -13.22
N LEU A 299 4.96 8.62 -13.96
CA LEU A 299 4.99 8.72 -15.42
C LEU A 299 5.65 10.01 -15.91
N VAL A 300 5.35 11.15 -15.27
CA VAL A 300 5.99 12.43 -15.60
C VAL A 300 7.50 12.35 -15.35
N THR A 301 7.94 11.84 -14.19
CA THR A 301 9.37 11.74 -13.88
C THR A 301 10.12 10.78 -14.81
N LEU A 302 9.49 9.68 -15.22
CA LEU A 302 10.03 8.77 -16.24
C LEU A 302 10.17 9.47 -17.59
N ALA A 303 9.18 10.27 -17.99
CA ALA A 303 9.20 10.99 -19.25
C ALA A 303 10.25 12.11 -19.28
N GLU A 304 10.42 12.85 -18.17
CA GLU A 304 11.47 13.85 -17.99
C GLU A 304 12.88 13.24 -18.14
N ASP A 305 13.07 12.02 -17.65
CA ASP A 305 14.33 11.26 -17.76
C ASP A 305 14.51 10.50 -19.09
N LYS A 306 13.61 10.71 -20.07
CA LYS A 306 13.58 9.97 -21.36
C LYS A 306 13.48 8.45 -21.17
N ASP A 307 12.86 8.03 -20.07
CA ASP A 307 12.54 6.65 -19.70
C ASP A 307 11.05 6.31 -20.00
N ALA A 308 10.27 7.29 -20.46
CA ALA A 308 8.94 7.14 -21.05
C ALA A 308 8.74 8.16 -22.20
N PRO A 309 7.71 8.03 -23.05
CA PRO A 309 7.47 8.97 -24.15
C PRO A 309 7.39 10.42 -23.67
N SER A 310 8.09 11.34 -24.36
CA SER A 310 8.27 12.74 -23.93
C SER A 310 6.95 13.52 -23.79
N TRP A 311 5.90 13.13 -24.53
CA TRP A 311 4.58 13.74 -24.42
C TRP A 311 3.92 13.52 -23.05
N LEU A 312 4.34 12.52 -22.27
CA LEU A 312 3.87 12.30 -20.90
C LEU A 312 4.40 13.34 -19.90
N ALA A 313 5.54 13.96 -20.19
CA ALA A 313 6.09 15.05 -19.36
C ALA A 313 5.33 16.38 -19.58
N VAL A 314 4.49 16.45 -20.63
CA VAL A 314 3.75 17.68 -20.95
C VAL A 314 2.67 17.92 -19.90
N THR A 315 2.86 19.00 -19.14
CA THR A 315 1.89 19.50 -18.18
C THR A 315 1.14 20.70 -18.77
N LYS A 316 -0.19 20.74 -18.63
CA LYS A 316 -1.04 21.81 -19.19
C LYS A 316 -1.71 22.66 -18.10
N GLY A 317 -1.99 23.91 -18.46
CA GLY A 317 -2.77 24.88 -17.67
C GLY A 317 -2.03 25.46 -16.47
N LYS A 318 -2.70 26.38 -15.75
CA LYS A 318 -2.15 27.07 -14.56
C LYS A 318 -1.78 26.11 -13.41
N ARG A 319 -2.33 24.90 -13.42
CA ARG A 319 -2.14 23.86 -12.39
C ARG A 319 -1.10 22.79 -12.75
N LYS A 320 -0.39 22.92 -13.89
CA LYS A 320 0.62 21.97 -14.38
C LYS A 320 0.14 20.52 -14.34
N MET A 321 -1.04 20.25 -14.90
CA MET A 321 -1.65 18.92 -14.84
C MET A 321 -1.09 17.99 -15.92
N PRO A 322 -0.67 16.76 -15.56
CA PRO A 322 -0.15 15.78 -16.53
C PRO A 322 -1.30 15.01 -17.19
N LEU A 323 -2.11 15.69 -18.01
CA LEU A 323 -3.32 15.14 -18.62
C LEU A 323 -3.06 13.85 -19.42
N TYR A 324 -1.92 13.75 -20.09
CA TYR A 324 -1.57 12.55 -20.86
C TYR A 324 -1.21 11.36 -19.97
N ALA A 325 -0.52 11.59 -18.85
CA ALA A 325 -0.27 10.54 -17.86
C ALA A 325 -1.57 10.04 -17.23
N LEU A 326 -2.51 10.95 -16.96
CA LEU A 326 -3.85 10.59 -16.50
C LEU A 326 -4.62 9.75 -17.52
N GLY A 327 -4.45 10.02 -18.82
CA GLY A 327 -5.01 9.20 -19.88
C GLY A 327 -4.50 7.76 -19.86
N ILE A 328 -3.19 7.55 -19.67
CA ILE A 328 -2.62 6.20 -19.51
C ILE A 328 -3.17 5.53 -18.25
N ASN A 329 -3.23 6.26 -17.13
CA ASN A 329 -3.77 5.71 -15.88
C ASN A 329 -5.26 5.32 -16.06
N MET A 330 -6.04 6.11 -16.80
CA MET A 330 -7.42 5.80 -17.14
C MET A 330 -7.54 4.49 -17.91
N LEU A 331 -6.63 4.18 -18.85
CA LEU A 331 -6.61 2.87 -19.52
C LEU A 331 -6.42 1.73 -18.52
N GLY A 332 -5.51 1.88 -17.55
CA GLY A 332 -5.34 0.91 -16.46
C GLY A 332 -6.59 0.75 -15.58
N LEU A 333 -7.30 1.85 -15.31
CA LEU A 333 -8.59 1.80 -14.61
C LEU A 333 -9.68 1.12 -15.46
N CYS A 334 -9.73 1.36 -16.76
CA CYS A 334 -10.67 0.69 -17.66
C CYS A 334 -10.44 -0.83 -17.66
N VAL A 335 -9.17 -1.26 -17.71
CA VAL A 335 -8.82 -2.69 -17.57
C VAL A 335 -9.32 -3.24 -16.24
N THR A 336 -9.14 -2.50 -15.15
CA THR A 336 -9.70 -2.88 -13.83
C THR A 336 -11.22 -3.04 -13.86
N ILE A 337 -11.94 -2.09 -14.45
CA ILE A 337 -13.41 -2.13 -14.53
C ILE A 337 -13.85 -3.34 -15.36
N VAL A 338 -13.16 -3.66 -16.45
CA VAL A 338 -13.43 -4.87 -17.23
C VAL A 338 -13.17 -6.13 -16.41
N LEU A 339 -12.05 -6.19 -15.67
CA LEU A 339 -11.77 -7.30 -14.76
C LEU A 339 -12.82 -7.41 -13.64
N SER A 340 -13.45 -6.30 -13.24
CA SER A 340 -14.52 -6.30 -12.24
C SER A 340 -15.85 -6.86 -12.73
N LEU A 341 -16.07 -6.93 -14.06
CA LEU A 341 -17.22 -7.61 -14.66
C LEU A 341 -17.12 -9.13 -14.53
N PHE A 342 -15.91 -9.66 -14.60
CA PHE A 342 -15.67 -11.11 -14.54
C PHE A 342 -15.52 -11.64 -13.12
N LEU A 343 -15.58 -10.76 -12.12
CA LEU A 343 -15.03 -10.94 -10.77
C LEU A 343 -15.56 -12.20 -10.06
N PRO A 344 -14.81 -13.32 -10.08
CA PRO A 344 -14.98 -14.39 -9.11
C PRO A 344 -14.45 -13.88 -7.77
N LYS A 345 -14.92 -14.47 -6.66
CA LYS A 345 -14.45 -14.18 -5.29
C LYS A 345 -12.91 -14.24 -5.12
N GLN A 346 -12.20 -14.85 -6.07
CA GLN A 346 -10.76 -15.09 -6.07
C GLN A 346 -9.95 -13.98 -6.76
N ILE A 347 -10.54 -13.17 -7.65
CA ILE A 347 -9.78 -12.12 -8.40
C ILE A 347 -9.26 -11.03 -7.47
N PHE A 348 -10.02 -10.63 -6.45
CA PHE A 348 -9.54 -9.64 -5.48
C PHE A 348 -8.25 -10.11 -4.80
N GLU A 349 -8.23 -11.36 -4.34
CA GLU A 349 -7.03 -11.97 -3.73
C GLU A 349 -5.87 -12.00 -4.72
N HIS A 350 -6.09 -12.39 -5.98
CA HIS A 350 -5.04 -12.41 -7.02
C HIS A 350 -4.43 -11.03 -7.28
N ILE A 351 -5.27 -10.00 -7.46
CA ILE A 351 -4.81 -8.62 -7.72
C ILE A 351 -4.05 -8.08 -6.50
N THR A 352 -4.59 -8.29 -5.30
CA THR A 352 -3.93 -7.89 -4.05
C THR A 352 -2.60 -8.61 -3.86
N THR A 353 -2.50 -9.90 -4.17
CA THR A 353 -1.23 -10.63 -4.11
C THR A 353 -0.21 -10.06 -5.10
N ALA A 354 -0.60 -9.83 -6.35
CA ALA A 354 0.28 -9.26 -7.36
C ALA A 354 0.76 -7.86 -6.94
N ALA A 355 -0.16 -6.98 -6.52
CA ALA A 355 0.16 -5.65 -6.01
C ALA A 355 1.15 -5.71 -4.83
N GLY A 356 0.86 -6.55 -3.83
CA GLY A 356 1.71 -6.76 -2.66
C GLY A 356 3.12 -7.24 -3.01
N LEU A 357 3.25 -8.13 -3.98
CA LEU A 357 4.57 -8.63 -4.40
C LEU A 357 5.37 -7.55 -5.13
N VAL A 358 4.74 -6.82 -6.05
CA VAL A 358 5.43 -5.78 -6.82
C VAL A 358 5.89 -4.63 -5.93
N ILE A 359 5.09 -4.24 -4.91
CA ILE A 359 5.54 -3.25 -3.93
C ILE A 359 6.69 -3.76 -3.07
N LEU A 360 6.68 -5.04 -2.66
CA LEU A 360 7.78 -5.64 -1.91
C LEU A 360 9.08 -5.70 -2.72
N TYR A 361 9.03 -5.91 -4.03
CA TYR A 361 10.22 -5.80 -4.88
C TYR A 361 10.77 -4.38 -4.90
N THR A 362 9.89 -3.38 -4.92
CA THR A 362 10.28 -1.97 -4.80
C THR A 362 11.02 -1.73 -3.48
N TRP A 363 10.54 -2.29 -2.38
CA TRP A 363 11.17 -2.17 -1.06
C TRP A 363 12.52 -2.88 -0.98
N LEU A 364 12.69 -4.04 -1.62
CA LEU A 364 13.99 -4.69 -1.73
C LEU A 364 15.02 -3.81 -2.44
N PHE A 365 14.62 -3.14 -3.52
CA PHE A 365 15.50 -2.20 -4.22
C PHE A 365 15.79 -0.94 -3.40
N ILE A 366 14.84 -0.43 -2.62
CA ILE A 366 15.09 0.68 -1.67
C ILE A 366 16.21 0.29 -0.70
N LEU A 367 16.12 -0.90 -0.09
CA LEU A 367 17.12 -1.40 0.85
C LEU A 367 18.47 -1.63 0.15
N ALA A 368 18.47 -2.20 -1.07
CA ALA A 368 19.69 -2.42 -1.84
C ALA A 368 20.39 -1.10 -2.22
N SER A 369 19.62 -0.09 -2.65
CA SER A 369 20.13 1.26 -2.93
C SER A 369 20.71 1.91 -1.69
N PHE A 370 20.02 1.80 -0.54
CA PHE A 370 20.50 2.34 0.73
C PHE A 370 21.85 1.72 1.13
N LEU A 371 21.98 0.40 1.03
CA LEU A 371 23.22 -0.31 1.34
C LEU A 371 24.37 0.11 0.42
N LYS A 372 24.09 0.30 -0.88
CA LYS A 372 25.12 0.66 -1.87
C LYS A 372 25.55 2.13 -1.76
N LEU A 373 24.60 3.05 -1.62
CA LEU A 373 24.85 4.50 -1.60
C LEU A 373 25.38 4.96 -0.25
N LEU A 374 24.73 4.55 0.85
CA LEU A 374 25.01 5.12 2.17
C LEU A 374 26.00 4.30 3.00
N ARG A 375 26.30 3.06 2.57
CA ARG A 375 27.23 2.13 3.27
C ARG A 375 27.07 2.20 4.80
N PRO A 376 25.85 1.90 5.31
CA PRO A 376 25.50 2.17 6.70
C PRO A 376 26.41 1.40 7.66
N LYS A 377 26.60 1.95 8.86
CA LYS A 377 27.25 1.24 9.98
C LYS A 377 26.50 -0.06 10.29
N MET A 378 27.15 -0.94 11.08
CA MET A 378 26.65 -2.27 11.42
C MET A 378 25.16 -2.30 11.82
N GLY A 379 24.69 -1.36 12.65
CA GLY A 379 23.28 -1.28 13.03
C GLY A 379 22.32 -1.08 11.85
N GLY A 380 22.64 -0.18 10.92
CA GLY A 380 21.82 0.06 9.72
C GLY A 380 21.91 -1.08 8.70
N TRP A 381 23.07 -1.74 8.62
CA TRP A 381 23.26 -2.94 7.80
C TRP A 381 22.40 -4.11 8.30
N ILE A 382 22.43 -4.41 9.61
CA ILE A 382 21.62 -5.47 10.23
C ILE A 382 20.13 -5.22 10.00
N ARG A 383 19.65 -3.99 10.25
CA ARG A 383 18.24 -3.63 10.02
C ARG A 383 17.83 -3.88 8.57
N SER A 384 18.67 -3.51 7.61
CA SER A 384 18.42 -3.73 6.19
C SER A 384 18.36 -5.22 5.85
N MET A 385 19.30 -6.02 6.36
CA MET A 385 19.31 -7.48 6.14
C MET A 385 18.08 -8.16 6.75
N VAL A 386 17.68 -7.79 7.96
CA VAL A 386 16.46 -8.31 8.61
C VAL A 386 15.22 -7.98 7.79
N ALA A 387 15.08 -6.74 7.32
CA ALA A 387 13.97 -6.36 6.46
C ALA A 387 13.96 -7.13 5.14
N MET A 388 15.11 -7.24 4.46
CA MET A 388 15.23 -8.03 3.23
C MET A 388 14.85 -9.50 3.46
N ALA A 389 15.32 -10.12 4.55
CA ALA A 389 15.00 -11.51 4.87
C ALA A 389 13.49 -11.70 5.12
N LEU A 390 12.84 -10.81 5.86
CA LEU A 390 11.40 -10.87 6.11
C LEU A 390 10.59 -10.66 4.83
N ILE A 391 11.01 -9.73 3.97
CA ILE A 391 10.36 -9.48 2.67
C ILE A 391 10.52 -10.69 1.75
N ILE A 392 11.73 -11.25 1.62
CA ILE A 392 11.97 -12.46 0.82
C ILE A 392 11.17 -13.64 1.35
N THR A 393 11.07 -13.77 2.67
CA THR A 393 10.23 -14.79 3.32
C THR A 393 8.77 -14.59 2.93
N ALA A 394 8.24 -13.37 3.00
CA ALA A 394 6.86 -13.07 2.58
C ALA A 394 6.61 -13.42 1.11
N VAL A 395 7.53 -13.04 0.21
CA VAL A 395 7.46 -13.37 -1.21
C VAL A 395 7.43 -14.89 -1.42
N ALA A 396 8.34 -15.64 -0.79
CA ALA A 396 8.40 -17.09 -0.91
C ALA A 396 7.13 -17.78 -0.37
N GLY A 397 6.52 -17.24 0.69
CA GLY A 397 5.31 -17.79 1.30
C GLY A 397 4.11 -17.84 0.35
N THR A 398 4.04 -16.94 -0.62
CA THR A 398 2.95 -16.88 -1.61
C THR A 398 2.91 -18.10 -2.53
N LEU A 399 4.05 -18.74 -2.80
CA LEU A 399 4.13 -19.97 -3.61
C LEU A 399 3.36 -21.14 -2.97
N PHE A 400 3.28 -21.15 -1.64
CA PHE A 400 2.60 -22.19 -0.86
C PHE A 400 1.11 -21.89 -0.64
N GLU A 401 0.63 -20.75 -1.15
CA GLU A 401 -0.71 -20.23 -0.93
C GLU A 401 -1.52 -20.32 -2.24
N LYS A 402 -2.49 -21.25 -2.31
CA LYS A 402 -3.22 -21.55 -3.56
C LYS A 402 -3.93 -20.33 -4.16
N GLY A 403 -4.48 -19.44 -3.33
CA GLY A 403 -5.16 -18.23 -3.77
C GLY A 403 -4.20 -17.14 -4.27
N GLY A 404 -2.98 -17.08 -3.74
CA GLY A 404 -1.97 -16.10 -4.11
C GLY A 404 -1.12 -16.48 -5.31
N ARG A 405 -1.02 -17.77 -5.66
CA ARG A 405 -0.22 -18.26 -6.80
C ARG A 405 -0.46 -17.51 -8.11
N PRO A 406 -1.70 -17.25 -8.56
CA PRO A 406 -1.93 -16.49 -9.79
C PRO A 406 -1.36 -15.06 -9.71
N GLY A 407 -1.47 -14.43 -8.55
CA GLY A 407 -0.87 -13.12 -8.31
C GLY A 407 0.67 -13.16 -8.33
N PHE A 408 1.28 -14.22 -7.80
CA PHE A 408 2.72 -14.44 -7.86
C PHE A 408 3.25 -14.62 -9.29
N TRP A 409 2.57 -15.45 -10.10
CA TRP A 409 2.96 -15.60 -11.50
C TRP A 409 2.76 -14.30 -12.30
N SER A 410 1.70 -13.55 -11.98
CA SER A 410 1.45 -12.24 -12.59
C SER A 410 2.53 -11.23 -12.20
N SER A 411 2.99 -11.20 -10.95
CA SER A 411 4.06 -10.29 -10.51
C SER A 411 5.40 -10.64 -11.15
N LEU A 412 5.73 -11.94 -11.28
CA LEU A 412 6.92 -12.37 -12.01
C LEU A 412 6.83 -12.01 -13.49
N LEU A 413 5.68 -12.20 -14.13
CA LEU A 413 5.47 -11.80 -15.53
C LEU A 413 5.73 -10.31 -15.72
N ILE A 414 5.23 -9.46 -14.82
CA ILE A 414 5.49 -8.01 -14.83
C ILE A 414 6.99 -7.74 -14.75
N ILE A 415 7.71 -8.35 -13.81
CA ILE A 415 9.17 -8.19 -13.70
C ILE A 415 9.88 -8.66 -14.98
N CYS A 416 9.53 -9.83 -15.50
CA CYS A 416 10.16 -10.39 -16.69
C CYS A 416 9.95 -9.49 -17.91
N VAL A 417 8.73 -8.98 -18.11
CA VAL A 417 8.42 -8.04 -19.20
C VAL A 417 9.24 -6.75 -19.05
N ILE A 418 9.28 -6.17 -17.85
CA ILE A 418 10.07 -4.95 -17.60
C ILE A 418 11.56 -5.22 -17.80
N ALA A 419 12.08 -6.35 -17.32
CA ALA A 419 13.48 -6.74 -17.49
C ALA A 419 13.84 -6.94 -18.97
N LEU A 420 12.98 -7.58 -19.76
CA LEU A 420 13.17 -7.76 -21.20
C LEU A 420 13.18 -6.42 -21.93
N ILE A 421 12.24 -5.51 -21.63
CA ILE A 421 12.20 -4.17 -22.21
C ILE A 421 13.46 -3.38 -21.83
N THR A 422 13.89 -3.50 -20.57
CA THR A 422 15.09 -2.83 -20.06
C THR A 422 16.34 -3.32 -20.78
N TRP A 423 16.48 -4.64 -20.92
CA TRP A 423 17.59 -5.28 -21.62
C TRP A 423 17.64 -4.88 -23.11
N PHE A 424 16.50 -4.93 -23.80
CA PHE A 424 16.42 -4.53 -25.20
C PHE A 424 16.79 -3.05 -25.40
N ARG A 425 16.31 -2.18 -24.49
CA ARG A 425 16.62 -0.76 -24.49
C ARG A 425 18.12 -0.50 -24.28
N GLU A 426 18.74 -1.15 -23.30
CA GLU A 426 20.19 -1.02 -23.09
C GLU A 426 20.99 -1.52 -24.29
N HIS A 427 20.57 -2.62 -24.91
CA HIS A 427 21.22 -3.15 -26.10
C HIS A 427 21.13 -2.17 -27.29
N LEU A 428 20.00 -1.51 -27.47
CA LEU A 428 19.83 -0.45 -28.48
C LEU A 428 20.68 0.79 -28.18
N LEU A 429 20.75 1.22 -26.92
CA LEU A 429 21.58 2.37 -26.52
C LEU A 429 23.07 2.10 -26.71
N LYS A 430 23.53 0.90 -26.36
CA LYS A 430 24.90 0.42 -26.64
C LYS A 430 25.19 0.43 -28.14
N LYS A 431 24.29 -0.09 -28.97
CA LYS A 431 24.43 -0.05 -30.45
C LYS A 431 24.50 1.37 -31.02
N ARG A 432 23.90 2.36 -30.36
CA ARG A 432 23.91 3.78 -30.79
C ARG A 432 25.09 4.59 -30.25
N GLY A 433 26.02 3.98 -29.51
CA GLY A 433 27.16 4.69 -28.90
C GLY A 433 26.77 5.67 -27.80
N GLN A 434 25.54 5.59 -27.28
CA GLN A 434 25.01 6.49 -26.25
C GLN A 434 25.00 5.78 -24.89
N THR A 435 26.19 5.50 -24.35
CA THR A 435 26.33 5.05 -22.96
C THR A 435 26.92 6.19 -22.12
N SER A 436 26.12 6.75 -21.21
CA SER A 436 26.59 7.54 -20.07
C SER A 436 26.02 6.94 -18.79
#